data_AF-A0A9P5UFC5-F1
#
_entry.id   AF-A0A9P5UFC5-F1
#
_cell.length_a   1.000
_cell.length_b   1.000
_cell.length_c   1.000
_cell.angle_alpha   90.00
_cell.angle_beta   90.00
_cell.angle_gamma   90.00
#
_symmetry.space_group_name_H-M   'P 1'
#
loop_
_entity.id
_entity.type
_entity.pdbx_description
1 polymer ?
#
loop_
_entity_poly.entity_id
_entity_poly.type
_entity_poly.pdbx_seq_one_letter_code
_entity_poly.pdbx_strand_id
1 'polypeptide(L)'
;MADKKSLITRGSYDSSPVSRGLFVLFRALDLPLQYALLSSRSLGAPLINALGGTSIQPSGRPFFLLGTNTGLSPQRAILFGMAIGSFVKQSHWVLAISQESFTPTASGSVGVFNAVFNAANSLLFTNVATSVLSYSSFDETQLPLQTVVGLGMYVLGMVLEWGSEMQRLNFKRDPRNKGKVFTGGLFGLARHINYGGYTFWRAGYATAAAGWVWGAIIAGFFTYDFVNRAIPELDDYCGKRYTAEWMQYKKDVPYKLLPFVLTKTALQALQKGIPRNIPEKSWAGSQLQFIPQSPQHVAALPALPSRPEHSPAPWLSPSEMETYLYPLRNLTPWTFRPWRYANKMRTIMLSSNPSQEFLGNGLVLAATYGFTARAGAASFVSQTKKIAEEENVSKW
;
A
#
# COMPACT_ATOMS: atom_id res chain seq x y z
N MET A 1 -27.82 -23.83 -10.77
CA MET A 1 -26.67 -23.03 -10.28
C MET A 1 -25.63 -23.03 -11.40
N ALA A 2 -25.37 -21.89 -12.01
CA ALA A 2 -24.43 -21.80 -13.13
C ALA A 2 -23.02 -22.19 -12.64
N ASP A 3 -22.46 -23.21 -13.28
CA ASP A 3 -21.09 -23.68 -13.08
C ASP A 3 -20.12 -22.51 -13.32
N LYS A 4 -19.55 -21.96 -12.23
CA LYS A 4 -18.53 -20.92 -12.33
C LYS A 4 -17.28 -21.58 -12.90
N LYS A 5 -17.11 -21.53 -14.23
CA LYS A 5 -15.87 -21.90 -14.91
C LYS A 5 -14.71 -21.11 -14.30
N SER A 6 -13.98 -21.73 -13.37
CA SER A 6 -12.75 -21.16 -12.83
C SER A 6 -11.71 -21.10 -13.95
N LEU A 7 -10.89 -20.05 -13.94
CA LEU A 7 -9.83 -19.84 -14.94
C LEU A 7 -8.76 -20.94 -14.87
N ILE A 8 -8.61 -21.59 -13.71
CA ILE A 8 -7.70 -22.69 -13.46
C ILE A 8 -8.52 -23.91 -13.05
N THR A 9 -8.30 -25.05 -13.72
CA THR A 9 -8.97 -26.30 -13.39
C THR A 9 -8.22 -26.98 -12.24
N ARG A 10 -8.50 -26.54 -11.01
CA ARG A 10 -7.81 -27.03 -9.81
C ARG A 10 -7.92 -28.55 -9.69
N GLY A 11 -6.78 -29.21 -9.47
CA GLY A 11 -6.71 -30.67 -9.34
C GLY A 11 -6.62 -31.45 -10.66
N SER A 12 -6.73 -30.80 -11.83
CA SER A 12 -6.32 -31.39 -13.12
C SER A 12 -4.85 -31.12 -13.35
N TYR A 13 -4.11 -32.20 -13.63
CA TYR A 13 -2.67 -32.18 -13.92
C TYR A 13 -2.37 -32.53 -15.39
N ASP A 14 -3.39 -32.39 -16.24
CA ASP A 14 -3.28 -32.70 -17.66
C ASP A 14 -2.32 -31.71 -18.36
N SER A 15 -1.59 -32.20 -19.35
CA SER A 15 -0.70 -31.36 -20.13
C SER A 15 -1.50 -30.31 -20.92
N SER A 16 -1.14 -29.03 -20.78
CA SER A 16 -1.78 -27.91 -21.48
C SER A 16 -0.79 -27.08 -22.33
N PRO A 17 0.00 -27.70 -23.24
CA PRO A 17 1.10 -27.01 -23.93
C PRO A 17 0.64 -25.82 -24.76
N VAL A 18 -0.51 -25.91 -25.43
CA VAL A 18 -1.10 -24.80 -26.21
C VAL A 18 -1.45 -23.63 -25.30
N SER A 19 -2.16 -23.86 -24.19
CA SER A 19 -2.51 -22.80 -23.24
C SER A 19 -1.26 -22.13 -22.64
N ARG A 20 -0.24 -22.92 -22.29
CA ARG A 20 1.03 -22.41 -21.76
C ARG A 20 1.78 -21.56 -22.81
N GLY A 21 1.82 -22.01 -24.06
CA GLY A 21 2.40 -21.25 -25.17
C GLY A 21 1.66 -19.94 -25.41
N LEU A 22 0.32 -19.97 -25.45
CA LEU A 22 -0.51 -18.77 -25.57
C LEU A 22 -0.29 -17.80 -24.42
N PHE A 23 -0.18 -18.29 -23.19
CA PHE A 23 0.11 -17.45 -22.03
C PHE A 23 1.42 -16.69 -22.22
N VAL A 24 2.51 -17.39 -22.60
CA VAL A 24 3.81 -16.76 -22.85
C VAL A 24 3.72 -15.77 -24.00
N LEU A 25 3.02 -16.12 -25.09
CA LEU A 25 2.81 -15.23 -26.24
C LEU A 25 2.10 -13.94 -25.85
N PHE A 26 0.95 -14.01 -25.19
CA PHE A 26 0.22 -12.81 -24.76
C PHE A 26 1.04 -11.96 -23.78
N ARG A 27 1.83 -12.59 -22.91
CA ARG A 27 2.72 -11.87 -22.00
C ARG A 27 3.92 -11.26 -22.73
N ALA A 28 4.40 -11.87 -23.81
CA ALA A 28 5.45 -11.29 -24.65
C ALA A 28 4.94 -10.11 -25.48
N LEU A 29 3.71 -10.17 -26.00
CA LEU A 29 3.06 -9.09 -26.76
C LEU A 29 2.83 -7.81 -25.93
N ASP A 30 2.82 -7.93 -24.60
CA ASP A 30 2.80 -6.77 -23.69
C ASP A 30 4.07 -5.91 -23.82
N LEU A 31 5.24 -6.52 -24.04
CA LEU A 31 6.52 -5.80 -24.09
C LEU A 31 6.60 -4.74 -25.21
N PRO A 32 6.30 -5.05 -26.50
CA PRO A 32 6.29 -4.03 -27.53
C PRO A 32 5.25 -2.93 -27.27
N LEU A 33 4.10 -3.25 -26.66
CA LEU A 33 3.12 -2.26 -26.23
C LEU A 33 3.69 -1.31 -25.16
N GLN A 34 4.30 -1.85 -24.10
CA GLN A 34 4.89 -1.02 -23.04
C GLN A 34 6.06 -0.18 -23.55
N TYR A 35 6.90 -0.74 -24.42
CA TYR A 35 7.97 0.01 -25.06
C TYR A 35 7.40 1.18 -25.87
N ALA A 36 6.39 0.93 -26.72
CA ALA A 36 5.76 1.97 -27.55
C ALA A 36 5.08 3.08 -26.74
N LEU A 37 4.51 2.76 -25.57
CA LEU A 37 3.95 3.76 -24.66
C LEU A 37 5.05 4.63 -24.02
N LEU A 38 6.25 4.08 -23.79
CA LEU A 38 7.35 4.76 -23.10
C LEU A 38 8.34 5.47 -24.06
N SER A 39 8.51 5.03 -25.31
CA SER A 39 9.67 5.33 -26.18
C SER A 39 9.48 6.40 -27.28
N SER A 40 8.74 7.49 -27.04
CA SER A 40 8.62 8.60 -28.03
C SER A 40 7.83 8.33 -29.32
N ARG A 41 7.34 7.11 -29.61
CA ARG A 41 6.44 6.81 -30.77
C ARG A 41 4.96 6.89 -30.41
N SER A 42 4.66 7.80 -29.49
CA SER A 42 3.60 7.73 -28.49
C SER A 42 2.26 7.21 -29.02
N LEU A 43 1.93 5.95 -28.74
CA LEU A 43 0.51 5.53 -28.68
C LEU A 43 -0.18 6.23 -27.49
N GLY A 44 0.59 6.61 -26.46
CA GLY A 44 0.07 7.25 -25.26
C GLY A 44 -0.32 8.73 -25.44
N ALA A 45 0.47 9.53 -26.17
CA ALA A 45 0.21 10.97 -26.27
C ALA A 45 -1.10 11.31 -26.99
N PRO A 46 -1.45 10.69 -28.14
CA PRO A 46 -2.76 10.90 -28.76
C PRO A 46 -3.90 10.55 -27.82
N LEU A 47 -3.79 9.45 -27.06
CA LEU A 47 -4.80 9.03 -26.08
C LEU A 47 -4.90 10.02 -24.92
N ILE A 48 -3.78 10.46 -24.36
CA ILE A 48 -3.73 11.43 -23.26
C ILE A 48 -4.32 12.76 -23.71
N ASN A 49 -3.94 13.25 -24.89
CA ASN A 49 -4.42 14.52 -25.45
C ASN A 49 -5.92 14.43 -25.79
N ALA A 50 -6.40 13.30 -26.32
CA ALA A 50 -7.83 13.08 -26.58
C ALA A 50 -8.69 13.12 -25.31
N LEU A 51 -8.09 12.81 -24.14
CA LEU A 51 -8.72 12.90 -22.83
C LEU A 51 -8.49 14.26 -22.14
N GLY A 52 -7.94 15.25 -22.84
CA GLY A 52 -7.66 16.59 -22.32
C GLY A 52 -6.42 16.69 -21.43
N GLY A 53 -5.58 15.65 -21.39
CA GLY A 53 -4.33 15.64 -20.64
C GLY A 53 -3.14 16.20 -21.43
N THR A 54 -2.01 16.39 -20.75
CA THR A 54 -0.73 16.75 -21.38
C THR A 54 0.26 15.61 -21.24
N SER A 55 0.86 15.21 -22.36
CA SER A 55 1.86 14.14 -22.37
C SER A 55 3.28 14.66 -22.08
N ILE A 56 4.03 13.88 -21.31
CA ILE A 56 5.45 14.11 -21.04
C ILE A 56 6.24 13.51 -22.20
N GLN A 57 6.82 14.39 -23.00
CA GLN A 57 7.74 13.99 -24.05
C GLN A 57 9.02 13.44 -23.44
N PRO A 58 9.62 12.38 -24.01
CA PRO A 58 10.89 11.85 -23.54
C PRO A 58 11.95 12.94 -23.55
N SER A 59 12.42 13.30 -22.36
CA SER A 59 13.49 14.28 -22.16
C SER A 59 14.73 13.59 -21.60
N GLY A 60 15.91 14.11 -21.94
CA GLY A 60 17.19 13.60 -21.42
C GLY A 60 17.97 12.67 -22.35
N ARG A 61 19.18 12.29 -21.89
CA ARG A 61 20.05 11.37 -22.64
C ARG A 61 19.50 9.95 -22.56
N PRO A 62 19.52 9.19 -23.67
CA PRO A 62 19.04 7.82 -23.65
C PRO A 62 19.90 6.96 -22.72
N PHE A 63 19.25 6.02 -22.05
CA PHE A 63 19.89 4.97 -21.29
C PHE A 63 20.53 3.96 -22.25
N PHE A 64 21.80 3.66 -22.02
CA PHE A 64 22.54 2.63 -22.76
C PHE A 64 22.59 1.36 -21.91
N LEU A 65 22.08 0.26 -22.46
CA LEU A 65 22.21 -1.06 -21.85
C LEU A 65 23.22 -1.87 -22.67
N LEU A 66 24.32 -2.30 -22.05
CA LEU A 66 25.38 -3.08 -22.70
C LEU A 66 25.92 -2.44 -23.99
N GLY A 67 26.05 -1.10 -24.00
CA GLY A 67 26.49 -0.34 -25.18
C GLY A 67 25.41 -0.08 -26.24
N THR A 68 24.23 -0.69 -26.12
CA THR A 68 23.08 -0.43 -27.00
C THR A 68 22.22 0.72 -26.46
N ASN A 69 21.96 1.72 -27.32
CA ASN A 69 21.01 2.79 -27.04
C ASN A 69 19.59 2.22 -27.00
N THR A 70 18.94 2.29 -25.84
CA THR A 70 17.58 1.76 -25.66
C THR A 70 16.48 2.71 -26.16
N GLY A 71 16.81 3.97 -26.44
CA GLY A 71 15.84 5.02 -26.78
C GLY A 71 14.96 5.46 -25.60
N LEU A 72 15.19 4.93 -24.40
CA LEU A 72 14.45 5.26 -23.17
C LEU A 72 15.32 6.10 -22.24
N SER A 73 14.74 7.06 -21.53
CA SER A 73 15.41 7.67 -20.37
C SER A 73 15.61 6.63 -19.25
N PRO A 74 16.46 6.88 -18.24
CA PRO A 74 16.67 5.94 -17.15
C PRO A 74 15.36 5.54 -16.43
N GLN A 75 14.43 6.48 -16.23
CA GLN A 75 13.16 6.26 -15.52
C GLN A 75 12.23 5.39 -16.36
N ARG A 76 12.16 5.68 -17.67
CA ARG A 76 11.40 4.87 -18.64
C ARG A 76 11.99 3.47 -18.76
N ALA A 77 13.32 3.35 -18.75
CA ALA A 77 14.03 2.07 -18.76
C ALA A 77 13.75 1.25 -17.51
N ILE A 78 13.65 1.86 -16.33
CA ILE A 78 13.24 1.18 -15.09
C ILE A 78 11.83 0.59 -15.25
N LEU A 79 10.85 1.39 -15.68
CA LEU A 79 9.47 0.90 -15.85
C LEU A 79 9.38 -0.20 -16.91
N PHE A 80 10.12 -0.07 -18.02
CA PHE A 80 10.19 -1.11 -19.03
C PHE A 80 10.87 -2.39 -18.50
N GLY A 81 11.92 -2.25 -17.69
CA GLY A 81 12.57 -3.34 -16.98
C GLY A 81 11.63 -4.08 -16.02
N MET A 82 10.71 -3.36 -15.36
CA MET A 82 9.65 -3.97 -14.54
C MET A 82 8.66 -4.77 -15.40
N ALA A 83 8.29 -4.28 -16.59
CA ALA A 83 7.48 -5.05 -17.53
C ALA A 83 8.20 -6.35 -17.95
N ILE A 84 9.48 -6.27 -18.35
CA ILE A 84 10.31 -7.43 -18.72
C ILE A 84 10.42 -8.42 -17.57
N GLY A 85 10.76 -7.96 -16.37
CA GLY A 85 10.90 -8.84 -15.21
C GLY A 85 9.60 -9.59 -14.88
N SER A 86 8.45 -8.89 -14.97
CA SER A 86 7.13 -9.50 -14.74
C SER A 86 6.79 -10.56 -15.79
N PHE A 87 7.15 -10.31 -17.06
CA PHE A 87 7.04 -11.27 -18.16
C PHE A 87 7.90 -12.52 -17.90
N VAL A 88 9.18 -12.33 -17.57
CA VAL A 88 10.12 -13.44 -17.31
C VAL A 88 9.62 -14.30 -16.15
N LYS A 89 9.25 -13.69 -15.02
CA LYS A 89 8.77 -14.44 -13.85
C LYS A 89 7.48 -15.20 -14.14
N GLN A 90 6.51 -14.59 -14.80
CA GLN A 90 5.24 -15.28 -15.11
C GLN A 90 5.41 -16.37 -16.17
N SER A 91 6.31 -16.18 -17.14
CA SER A 91 6.66 -17.21 -18.13
C SER A 91 7.36 -18.39 -17.45
N HIS A 92 8.32 -18.12 -16.56
CA HIS A 92 8.94 -19.17 -15.75
C HIS A 92 7.90 -19.90 -14.87
N TRP A 93 6.99 -19.16 -14.22
CA TRP A 93 5.95 -19.78 -13.41
C TRP A 93 5.08 -20.73 -14.23
N VAL A 94 4.60 -20.30 -15.41
CA VAL A 94 3.70 -21.12 -16.23
C VAL A 94 4.40 -22.33 -16.86
N LEU A 95 5.70 -22.22 -17.15
CA LEU A 95 6.47 -23.28 -17.79
C LEU A 95 7.08 -24.28 -16.79
N ALA A 96 7.58 -23.79 -15.65
CA ALA A 96 8.41 -24.58 -14.75
C ALA A 96 7.79 -24.86 -13.36
N ILE A 97 6.79 -24.07 -12.94
CA ILE A 97 6.23 -24.16 -11.57
C ILE A 97 4.79 -24.64 -11.56
N SER A 98 3.94 -24.09 -12.44
CA SER A 98 2.52 -24.44 -12.49
C SER A 98 2.34 -25.89 -12.93
N GLN A 99 1.63 -26.65 -12.11
CA GLN A 99 1.27 -28.04 -12.38
C GLN A 99 -0.19 -28.18 -12.83
N GLU A 100 -1.02 -27.17 -12.61
CA GLU A 100 -2.44 -27.21 -12.92
C GLU A 100 -2.69 -26.85 -14.39
N SER A 101 -3.64 -27.53 -15.01
CA SER A 101 -4.10 -27.21 -16.36
C SER A 101 -4.99 -25.95 -16.35
N PHE A 102 -4.98 -25.22 -17.45
CA PHE A 102 -5.82 -24.04 -17.63
C PHE A 102 -6.16 -23.86 -19.11
N THR A 103 -7.24 -23.13 -19.37
CA THR A 103 -7.82 -23.00 -20.71
C THR A 103 -7.08 -21.96 -21.57
N PRO A 104 -7.13 -22.08 -22.91
CA PRO A 104 -6.64 -21.05 -23.81
C PRO A 104 -7.27 -19.67 -23.53
N THR A 105 -8.57 -19.63 -23.22
CA THR A 105 -9.27 -18.40 -22.85
C THR A 105 -8.69 -17.77 -21.59
N ALA A 106 -8.42 -18.55 -20.55
CA ALA A 106 -7.77 -18.03 -19.34
C ALA A 106 -6.38 -17.45 -19.64
N SER A 107 -5.64 -18.06 -20.56
CA SER A 107 -4.33 -17.57 -21.01
C SER A 107 -4.43 -16.17 -21.62
N GLY A 108 -5.38 -15.97 -22.53
CA GLY A 108 -5.66 -14.66 -23.14
C GLY A 108 -6.13 -13.63 -22.11
N SER A 109 -7.07 -13.99 -21.25
CA SER A 109 -7.59 -13.08 -20.21
C SER A 109 -6.50 -12.60 -19.26
N VAL A 110 -5.62 -13.48 -18.80
CA VAL A 110 -4.50 -13.10 -17.92
C VAL A 110 -3.49 -12.22 -18.66
N GLY A 111 -3.20 -12.54 -19.92
CA GLY A 111 -2.34 -11.72 -20.77
C GLY A 111 -2.85 -10.28 -20.93
N VAL A 112 -4.11 -10.14 -21.35
CA VAL A 112 -4.79 -8.83 -21.50
C VAL A 112 -4.84 -8.09 -20.18
N PHE A 113 -5.19 -8.76 -19.08
CA PHE A 113 -5.23 -8.16 -17.75
C PHE A 113 -3.87 -7.56 -17.34
N ASN A 114 -2.76 -8.28 -17.59
CA ASN A 114 -1.44 -7.74 -17.29
C ASN A 114 -1.11 -6.54 -18.18
N ALA A 115 -1.41 -6.63 -19.48
CA ALA A 115 -1.18 -5.56 -20.43
C ALA A 115 -1.94 -4.28 -20.08
N VAL A 116 -3.20 -4.39 -19.64
CA VAL A 116 -4.03 -3.24 -19.22
C VAL A 116 -3.41 -2.47 -18.06
N PHE A 117 -2.99 -3.16 -17.00
CA PHE A 117 -2.40 -2.47 -15.84
C PHE A 117 -0.99 -1.95 -16.12
N ASN A 118 -0.18 -2.67 -16.90
CA ASN A 118 1.13 -2.18 -17.31
C ASN A 118 0.96 -0.94 -18.20
N ALA A 119 0.00 -0.97 -19.13
CA ALA A 119 -0.34 0.18 -19.95
C ALA A 119 -0.89 1.35 -19.10
N ALA A 120 -1.72 1.08 -18.09
CA ALA A 120 -2.17 2.12 -17.16
C ALA A 120 -0.99 2.78 -16.42
N ASN A 121 -0.03 2.00 -15.93
CA ASN A 121 1.19 2.53 -15.33
C ASN A 121 1.97 3.40 -16.33
N SER A 122 2.22 2.88 -17.54
CA SER A 122 2.95 3.61 -18.59
C SER A 122 2.24 4.91 -18.98
N LEU A 123 0.92 4.88 -19.17
CA LEU A 123 0.12 6.05 -19.52
C LEU A 123 0.13 7.11 -18.41
N LEU A 124 -0.08 6.69 -17.16
CA LEU A 124 -0.03 7.60 -16.00
C LEU A 124 1.37 8.19 -15.79
N PHE A 125 2.42 7.40 -16.03
CA PHE A 125 3.80 7.90 -16.01
C PHE A 125 4.03 8.95 -17.10
N THR A 126 3.48 8.76 -18.30
CA THR A 126 3.63 9.71 -19.42
C THR A 126 2.66 10.89 -19.40
N ASN A 127 1.82 11.03 -18.36
CA ASN A 127 0.88 12.14 -18.24
C ASN A 127 1.37 13.13 -17.15
N VAL A 128 1.47 14.41 -17.49
CA VAL A 128 1.95 15.49 -16.61
C VAL A 128 1.21 15.52 -15.26
N ALA A 129 -0.11 15.29 -15.27
CA ALA A 129 -0.94 15.40 -14.06
C ALA A 129 -0.72 14.25 -13.07
N THR A 130 -0.23 13.10 -13.53
CA THR A 130 -0.18 11.85 -12.75
C THR A 130 1.21 11.28 -12.59
N SER A 131 2.17 11.75 -13.38
CA SER A 131 3.51 11.19 -13.41
C SER A 131 4.23 11.33 -12.08
N VAL A 132 4.97 10.29 -11.71
CA VAL A 132 5.94 10.36 -10.62
C VAL A 132 6.99 11.46 -10.83
N LEU A 133 7.23 11.87 -12.07
CA LEU A 133 8.21 12.90 -12.40
C LEU A 133 7.80 14.30 -11.90
N SER A 134 6.54 14.51 -11.52
CA SER A 134 6.11 15.74 -10.84
C SER A 134 6.88 16.00 -9.54
N TYR A 135 7.38 14.95 -8.88
CA TYR A 135 8.21 15.05 -7.68
C TYR A 135 9.68 15.46 -7.97
N SER A 136 10.11 15.43 -9.23
CA SER A 136 11.45 15.82 -9.69
C SER A 136 11.41 16.94 -10.72
N SER A 137 10.37 17.78 -10.72
CA SER A 137 10.19 18.87 -11.68
C SER A 137 10.28 18.43 -13.15
N PHE A 138 9.84 17.20 -13.43
CA PHE A 138 9.89 16.57 -14.75
C PHE A 138 11.30 16.30 -15.31
N ASP A 139 12.32 16.31 -14.44
CA ASP A 139 13.67 15.87 -14.80
C ASP A 139 13.75 14.33 -14.80
N GLU A 140 13.78 13.75 -16.00
CA GLU A 140 13.95 12.31 -16.24
C GLU A 140 15.38 11.81 -16.00
N THR A 141 16.29 12.62 -15.46
CA THR A 141 17.60 12.14 -14.96
C THR A 141 17.61 11.93 -13.45
N GLN A 142 16.66 12.52 -12.72
CA GLN A 142 16.54 12.40 -11.28
C GLN A 142 15.53 11.34 -10.88
N LEU A 143 15.94 10.36 -10.07
CA LEU A 143 15.05 9.32 -9.56
C LEU A 143 14.24 9.83 -8.36
N PRO A 144 12.91 10.04 -8.48
CA PRO A 144 12.09 10.36 -7.33
C PRO A 144 12.12 9.23 -6.30
N LEU A 145 12.01 9.57 -5.01
CA LEU A 145 11.96 8.57 -3.92
C LEU A 145 10.91 7.48 -4.17
N GLN A 146 9.77 7.84 -4.73
CA GLN A 146 8.68 6.96 -5.13
C GLN A 146 9.12 5.91 -6.14
N THR A 147 9.98 6.28 -7.09
CA THR A 147 10.54 5.35 -8.08
C THR A 147 11.45 4.34 -7.40
N VAL A 148 12.32 4.80 -6.50
CA VAL A 148 13.25 3.93 -5.75
C VAL A 148 12.49 2.97 -4.83
N VAL A 149 11.55 3.49 -4.04
CA VAL A 149 10.72 2.65 -3.14
C VAL A 149 9.82 1.72 -3.94
N GLY A 150 9.21 2.20 -5.02
CA GLY A 150 8.38 1.39 -5.91
C GLY A 150 9.18 0.24 -6.56
N LEU A 151 10.41 0.50 -6.98
CA LEU A 151 11.32 -0.54 -7.48
C LEU A 151 11.69 -1.55 -6.39
N GLY A 152 12.00 -1.09 -5.17
CA GLY A 152 12.25 -1.98 -4.03
C GLY A 152 11.05 -2.87 -3.69
N MET A 153 9.85 -2.29 -3.68
CA MET A 153 8.60 -3.03 -3.49
C MET A 153 8.36 -4.06 -4.60
N TYR A 154 8.64 -3.67 -5.84
CA TYR A 154 8.57 -4.56 -7.00
C TYR A 154 9.48 -5.76 -6.87
N VAL A 155 10.77 -5.54 -6.58
CA VAL A 155 11.74 -6.63 -6.43
C VAL A 155 11.36 -7.54 -5.25
N LEU A 156 11.03 -6.97 -4.08
CA LEU A 156 10.65 -7.76 -2.92
C LEU A 156 9.39 -8.57 -3.17
N GLY A 157 8.36 -7.98 -3.78
CA GLY A 157 7.12 -8.67 -4.10
C GLY A 157 7.32 -9.82 -5.09
N MET A 158 8.17 -9.61 -6.11
CA MET A 158 8.55 -10.64 -7.08
C MET A 158 9.27 -11.82 -6.40
N VAL A 159 10.21 -11.53 -5.49
CA VAL A 159 10.94 -12.55 -4.71
C VAL A 159 10.00 -13.31 -3.78
N LEU A 160 9.09 -12.64 -3.07
CA LEU A 160 8.12 -13.29 -2.18
C LEU A 160 7.18 -14.21 -2.96
N GLU A 161 6.65 -13.73 -4.09
CA GLU A 161 5.75 -14.53 -4.92
C GLU A 161 6.47 -15.73 -5.53
N TRP A 162 7.55 -15.51 -6.26
CA TRP A 162 8.28 -16.59 -6.94
C TRP A 162 8.95 -17.55 -5.95
N GLY A 163 9.57 -17.03 -4.89
CA GLY A 163 10.30 -17.81 -3.89
C GLY A 163 9.37 -18.72 -3.09
N SER A 164 8.19 -18.23 -2.68
CA SER A 164 7.22 -19.07 -1.97
C SER A 164 6.69 -20.20 -2.86
N GLU A 165 6.41 -19.91 -4.13
CA GLU A 165 6.00 -20.92 -5.11
C GLU A 165 7.08 -21.98 -5.35
N MET A 166 8.36 -21.59 -5.39
CA MET A 166 9.49 -22.52 -5.51
C MET A 166 9.62 -23.43 -4.27
N GLN A 167 9.46 -22.88 -3.06
CA GLN A 167 9.44 -23.67 -1.82
C GLN A 167 8.32 -24.72 -1.87
N ARG A 168 7.13 -24.32 -2.32
CA ARG A 168 5.98 -25.23 -2.47
C ARG A 168 6.20 -26.28 -3.55
N LEU A 169 6.81 -25.92 -4.68
CA LEU A 169 7.16 -26.85 -5.74
C LEU A 169 8.12 -27.93 -5.23
N ASN A 170 9.17 -27.53 -4.52
CA ASN A 170 10.16 -28.46 -3.96
C ASN A 170 9.53 -29.41 -2.94
N PHE A 171 8.64 -28.91 -2.08
CA PHE A 171 7.87 -29.77 -1.17
C PHE A 171 7.02 -30.80 -1.93
N LYS A 172 6.31 -30.38 -2.97
CA LYS A 172 5.42 -31.25 -3.76
C LYS A 172 6.16 -32.26 -4.63
N ARG A 173 7.43 -32.02 -4.97
CA ARG A 173 8.25 -32.95 -5.77
C ARG A 173 8.60 -34.23 -5.01
N ASP A 174 8.63 -34.17 -3.68
CA ASP A 174 8.88 -35.36 -2.85
C ASP A 174 7.64 -36.27 -2.80
N PRO A 175 7.72 -37.53 -3.25
CA PRO A 175 6.60 -38.47 -3.21
C PRO A 175 6.03 -38.69 -1.80
N ARG A 176 6.83 -38.51 -0.74
CA ARG A 176 6.43 -38.65 0.67
C ARG A 176 5.49 -37.54 1.15
N ASN A 177 5.39 -36.46 0.37
CA ASN A 177 4.53 -35.31 0.65
C ASN A 177 3.22 -35.35 -0.15
N LYS A 178 2.98 -36.41 -0.94
CA LYS A 178 1.71 -36.60 -1.64
C LYS A 178 0.54 -36.56 -0.65
N GLY A 179 -0.45 -35.73 -0.97
CA GLY A 179 -1.65 -35.55 -0.15
C GLY A 179 -1.48 -34.64 1.07
N LYS A 180 -0.27 -34.12 1.35
CA LYS A 180 -0.02 -33.24 2.51
C LYS A 180 -0.08 -31.76 2.14
N VAL A 181 -0.51 -30.91 3.06
CA VAL A 181 -0.45 -29.46 2.91
C VAL A 181 0.96 -28.93 3.15
N PHE A 182 1.42 -27.99 2.33
CA PHE A 182 2.68 -27.28 2.59
C PHE A 182 2.44 -26.10 3.54
N THR A 183 3.06 -26.13 4.72
CA THR A 183 2.91 -25.11 5.77
C THR A 183 4.23 -24.45 6.18
N GLY A 184 5.35 -24.88 5.60
CA GLY A 184 6.69 -24.40 5.94
C GLY A 184 7.12 -23.14 5.17
N GLY A 185 8.33 -22.67 5.47
CA GLY A 185 8.94 -21.53 4.78
C GLY A 185 8.09 -20.25 4.85
N LEU A 186 7.97 -19.54 3.73
CA LEU A 186 7.18 -18.31 3.66
C LEU A 186 5.69 -18.54 3.90
N PHE A 187 5.18 -19.73 3.59
CA PHE A 187 3.80 -20.13 3.89
C PHE A 187 3.57 -20.31 5.41
N GLY A 188 4.61 -20.48 6.21
CA GLY A 188 4.52 -20.46 7.67
C GLY A 188 4.26 -19.05 8.24
N LEU A 189 4.57 -18.00 7.47
CA LEU A 189 4.37 -16.60 7.88
C LEU A 189 2.99 -16.07 7.51
N ALA A 190 2.51 -16.42 6.31
CA ALA A 190 1.16 -16.10 5.84
C ALA A 190 0.69 -17.16 4.82
N ARG A 191 -0.58 -17.58 4.93
CA ARG A 191 -1.13 -18.69 4.12
C ARG A 191 -1.16 -18.43 2.61
N HIS A 192 -1.17 -17.17 2.21
CA HIS A 192 -1.18 -16.72 0.83
C HIS A 192 -0.12 -15.64 0.62
N ILE A 193 1.09 -15.86 1.17
CA ILE A 193 2.24 -14.96 1.01
C ILE A 193 2.58 -14.68 -0.46
N ASN A 194 2.30 -15.64 -1.36
CA ASN A 194 2.44 -15.47 -2.80
C ASN A 194 1.50 -14.38 -3.35
N TYR A 195 0.24 -14.35 -2.90
CA TYR A 195 -0.70 -13.28 -3.24
C TYR A 195 -0.29 -11.95 -2.60
N GLY A 196 0.28 -11.98 -1.39
CA GLY A 196 0.89 -10.81 -0.76
C GLY A 196 2.03 -10.24 -1.61
N GLY A 197 2.95 -11.09 -2.06
CA GLY A 197 4.03 -10.74 -2.98
C GLY A 197 3.48 -10.17 -4.29
N TYR A 198 2.44 -10.78 -4.86
CA TYR A 198 1.78 -10.30 -6.07
C TYR A 198 1.26 -8.86 -5.91
N THR A 199 0.48 -8.62 -4.85
CA THR A 199 -0.01 -7.28 -4.50
C THR A 199 1.14 -6.30 -4.35
N PHE A 200 2.20 -6.72 -3.66
CA PHE A 200 3.33 -5.85 -3.34
C PHE A 200 4.08 -5.40 -4.60
N TRP A 201 4.36 -6.30 -5.55
CA TRP A 201 5.09 -5.88 -6.75
C TRP A 201 4.22 -5.08 -7.73
N ARG A 202 2.92 -5.36 -7.80
CA ARG A 202 1.97 -4.54 -8.59
C ARG A 202 1.88 -3.12 -8.02
N ALA A 203 1.77 -3.00 -6.71
CA ALA A 203 1.77 -1.71 -6.02
C ALA A 203 3.10 -0.98 -6.16
N GLY A 204 4.23 -1.71 -6.15
CA GLY A 204 5.56 -1.17 -6.41
C GLY A 204 5.69 -0.57 -7.81
N TYR A 205 5.25 -1.29 -8.84
CA TYR A 205 5.22 -0.79 -10.22
C TYR A 205 4.34 0.47 -10.35
N ALA A 206 3.15 0.44 -9.76
CA ALA A 206 2.26 1.59 -9.73
C ALA A 206 2.88 2.80 -9.00
N THR A 207 3.52 2.59 -7.85
CA THR A 207 4.23 3.65 -7.10
C THR A 207 5.36 4.24 -7.93
N ALA A 208 6.13 3.40 -8.62
CA ALA A 208 7.22 3.85 -9.46
C ALA A 208 6.75 4.61 -10.71
N ALA A 209 5.53 4.37 -11.18
CA ALA A 209 4.98 5.04 -12.35
C ALA A 209 4.28 6.37 -12.02
N ALA A 210 3.45 6.39 -10.97
CA ALA A 210 2.52 7.49 -10.67
C ALA A 210 2.41 7.85 -9.18
N GLY A 211 3.41 7.45 -8.38
CA GLY A 211 3.52 7.84 -6.98
C GLY A 211 2.59 7.11 -6.00
N TRP A 212 2.59 7.58 -4.74
CA TRP A 212 2.02 6.87 -3.60
C TRP A 212 0.53 6.57 -3.72
N VAL A 213 -0.24 7.51 -4.26
CA VAL A 213 -1.71 7.38 -4.36
C VAL A 213 -2.07 6.23 -5.30
N TRP A 214 -1.46 6.20 -6.49
CA TRP A 214 -1.69 5.13 -7.45
C TRP A 214 -1.21 3.77 -6.92
N GLY A 215 -0.03 3.74 -6.28
CA GLY A 215 0.47 2.56 -5.57
C GLY A 215 -0.53 2.00 -4.55
N ALA A 216 -1.13 2.87 -3.72
CA ALA A 216 -2.12 2.48 -2.72
C ALA A 216 -3.43 1.97 -3.34
N ILE A 217 -3.90 2.59 -4.42
CA ILE A 217 -5.08 2.14 -5.17
C ILE A 217 -4.87 0.72 -5.70
N ILE A 218 -3.72 0.47 -6.32
CA ILE A 218 -3.37 -0.85 -6.87
C ILE A 218 -3.21 -1.90 -5.75
N ALA A 219 -2.58 -1.54 -4.63
CA ALA A 219 -2.50 -2.40 -3.46
C ALA A 219 -3.90 -2.78 -2.92
N GLY A 220 -4.78 -1.78 -2.81
CA GLY A 220 -6.17 -1.96 -2.36
C GLY A 220 -6.97 -2.87 -3.29
N PHE A 221 -6.87 -2.64 -4.61
CA PHE A 221 -7.54 -3.45 -5.63
C PHE A 221 -7.15 -4.93 -5.54
N PHE A 222 -5.84 -5.24 -5.54
CA PHE A 222 -5.38 -6.64 -5.49
C PHE A 222 -5.65 -7.29 -4.13
N THR A 223 -5.52 -6.54 -3.04
CA THR A 223 -5.90 -7.04 -1.70
C THR A 223 -7.38 -7.41 -1.67
N TYR A 224 -8.25 -6.55 -2.20
CA TYR A 224 -9.69 -6.79 -2.26
C TYR A 224 -10.02 -8.04 -3.11
N ASP A 225 -9.46 -8.12 -4.33
CA ASP A 225 -9.69 -9.27 -5.21
C ASP A 225 -9.21 -10.59 -4.59
N PHE A 226 -8.01 -10.61 -4.00
CA PHE A 226 -7.51 -11.82 -3.35
C PHE A 226 -8.34 -12.21 -2.13
N VAL A 227 -8.72 -11.27 -1.27
CA VAL A 227 -9.47 -11.58 -0.04
C VAL A 227 -10.89 -12.05 -0.33
N ASN A 228 -11.55 -11.49 -1.35
CA ASN A 228 -12.96 -11.75 -1.61
C ASN A 228 -13.22 -12.84 -2.66
N ARG A 229 -12.25 -13.09 -3.55
CA ARG A 229 -12.41 -14.07 -4.64
C ARG A 229 -11.39 -15.20 -4.55
N ALA A 230 -10.10 -14.89 -4.66
CA ALA A 230 -9.07 -15.92 -4.85
C ALA A 230 -8.79 -16.78 -3.60
N ILE A 231 -8.75 -16.15 -2.41
CA ILE A 231 -8.54 -16.84 -1.14
C ILE A 231 -9.74 -17.73 -0.81
N PRO A 232 -11.00 -17.28 -0.87
CA PRO A 232 -12.16 -18.14 -0.64
C PRO A 232 -12.21 -19.37 -1.56
N GLU A 233 -11.93 -19.19 -2.86
CA GLU A 233 -11.87 -20.30 -3.82
C GLU A 233 -10.78 -21.32 -3.46
N LEU A 234 -9.58 -20.84 -3.09
CA LEU A 234 -8.48 -21.72 -2.69
C LEU A 234 -8.76 -22.39 -1.34
N ASP A 235 -9.37 -21.67 -0.39
CA ASP A 235 -9.77 -22.19 0.92
C ASP A 235 -10.78 -23.32 0.78
N ASP A 236 -11.75 -23.22 -0.13
CA ASP A 236 -12.74 -24.26 -0.41
C ASP A 236 -12.07 -25.52 -1.00
N TYR A 237 -11.21 -25.34 -2.01
CA TYR A 237 -10.45 -26.43 -2.61
C TYR A 237 -9.56 -27.15 -1.58
N CYS A 238 -8.75 -26.39 -0.83
CA CYS A 238 -7.86 -26.97 0.19
C CYS A 238 -8.63 -27.58 1.35
N GLY A 239 -9.78 -27.01 1.73
CA GLY A 239 -10.66 -27.56 2.75
C GLY A 239 -11.22 -28.94 2.37
N LYS A 240 -11.60 -29.12 1.10
CA LYS A 240 -12.04 -30.42 0.57
C LYS A 240 -10.89 -31.42 0.46
N ARG A 241 -9.71 -30.96 0.04
CA ARG A 241 -8.55 -31.82 -0.23
C ARG A 241 -7.80 -32.29 1.01
N TYR A 242 -7.53 -31.39 1.95
CA TYR A 242 -6.65 -31.64 3.11
C TYR A 242 -7.41 -31.67 4.45
N THR A 243 -8.70 -31.35 4.44
CA THR A 243 -9.63 -31.48 5.57
C THR A 243 -9.07 -30.97 6.91
N ALA A 244 -8.72 -31.87 7.83
CA ALA A 244 -8.22 -31.56 9.16
C ALA A 244 -6.87 -30.83 9.14
N GLU A 245 -5.96 -31.19 8.23
CA GLU A 245 -4.66 -30.53 8.10
C GLU A 245 -4.83 -29.05 7.69
N TRP A 246 -5.78 -28.77 6.79
CA TRP A 246 -6.08 -27.39 6.39
C TRP A 246 -6.68 -26.58 7.53
N MET A 247 -7.58 -27.18 8.31
CA MET A 247 -8.17 -26.53 9.48
C MET A 247 -7.11 -26.21 10.53
N GLN A 248 -6.18 -27.13 10.78
CA GLN A 248 -5.08 -26.91 11.72
C GLN A 248 -4.13 -25.82 11.22
N TYR A 249 -3.71 -25.87 9.96
CA TYR A 249 -2.87 -24.83 9.35
C TYR A 249 -3.52 -23.44 9.41
N LYS A 250 -4.85 -23.34 9.29
CA LYS A 250 -5.57 -22.08 9.47
C LYS A 250 -5.54 -21.52 10.89
N LYS A 251 -5.40 -22.38 11.90
CA LYS A 251 -5.21 -21.97 13.30
C LYS A 251 -3.77 -21.52 13.52
N ASP A 252 -2.80 -22.31 13.04
CA ASP A 252 -1.38 -22.09 13.28
C ASP A 252 -0.86 -20.83 12.57
N VAL A 253 -1.34 -20.58 11.34
CA VAL A 253 -0.94 -19.42 10.54
C VAL A 253 -2.17 -18.55 10.27
N PRO A 254 -2.57 -17.65 11.18
CA PRO A 254 -3.81 -16.88 11.05
C PRO A 254 -3.76 -15.83 9.92
N TYR A 255 -2.57 -15.35 9.58
CA TYR A 255 -2.33 -14.30 8.59
C TYR A 255 -2.61 -14.80 7.16
N LYS A 256 -3.33 -13.99 6.38
CA LYS A 256 -3.72 -14.33 5.01
C LYS A 256 -2.67 -13.92 3.98
N LEU A 257 -2.44 -12.62 3.81
CA LEU A 257 -1.64 -12.07 2.70
C LEU A 257 -0.25 -11.62 3.13
N LEU A 258 -0.17 -10.86 4.21
CA LEU A 258 1.08 -10.32 4.75
C LEU A 258 1.19 -10.72 6.22
N PRO A 259 2.39 -11.08 6.70
CA PRO A 259 2.58 -11.38 8.11
C PRO A 259 2.26 -10.11 8.93
N PHE A 260 1.65 -10.31 10.10
CA PHE A 260 1.30 -9.23 11.03
C PHE A 260 0.29 -8.20 10.51
N VAL A 261 -0.33 -8.44 9.35
CA VAL A 261 -1.34 -7.57 8.74
C VAL A 261 -2.57 -8.42 8.38
N LEU A 262 -3.77 -7.94 8.76
CA LEU A 262 -5.07 -8.58 8.49
C LEU A 262 -5.28 -9.96 9.15
N THR A 263 -5.47 -9.98 10.48
CA THR A 263 -6.13 -11.10 11.15
C THR A 263 -7.64 -11.09 10.87
N LYS A 264 -8.32 -12.23 11.02
CA LYS A 264 -9.80 -12.30 10.96
C LYS A 264 -10.42 -11.29 11.92
N THR A 265 -9.80 -11.10 13.09
CA THR A 265 -10.16 -10.12 14.11
C THR A 265 -10.00 -8.67 13.62
N ALA A 266 -8.88 -8.33 12.97
CA ALA A 266 -8.65 -6.98 12.43
C ALA A 266 -9.60 -6.66 11.25
N LEU A 267 -9.85 -7.62 10.36
CA LEU A 267 -10.82 -7.48 9.26
C LEU A 267 -12.26 -7.35 9.77
N GLN A 268 -12.65 -8.16 10.76
CA GLN A 268 -13.96 -8.04 11.39
C GLN A 268 -14.12 -6.74 12.17
N ALA A 269 -13.06 -6.24 12.82
CA ALA A 269 -13.06 -4.93 13.48
C ALA A 269 -13.15 -3.75 12.49
N LEU A 270 -12.50 -3.87 11.32
CA LEU A 270 -12.59 -2.88 10.25
C LEU A 270 -13.95 -2.91 9.54
N GLN A 271 -14.53 -4.09 9.34
CA GLN A 271 -15.84 -4.27 8.68
C GLN A 271 -17.03 -3.96 9.60
N LYS A 272 -16.93 -4.23 10.90
CA LYS A 272 -17.99 -3.90 11.87
C LYS A 272 -17.99 -2.43 12.28
N GLY A 273 -17.03 -1.63 11.78
CA GLY A 273 -16.71 -0.34 12.38
C GLY A 273 -16.17 -0.51 13.80
N ILE A 274 -15.43 0.49 14.29
CA ILE A 274 -15.01 0.52 15.70
C ILE A 274 -16.29 0.43 16.55
N PRO A 275 -16.44 -0.57 17.43
CA PRO A 275 -17.64 -0.67 18.27
C PRO A 275 -17.75 0.60 19.11
N ARG A 276 -18.85 1.35 18.94
CA ARG A 276 -19.10 2.62 19.65
C ARG A 276 -19.27 2.47 21.16
N ASN A 277 -19.42 1.24 21.66
CA ASN A 277 -19.59 0.93 23.08
C ASN A 277 -18.68 -0.25 23.46
N ILE A 278 -17.53 0.06 24.07
CA ILE A 278 -16.80 -0.90 24.89
C ILE A 278 -17.38 -0.76 26.31
N PRO A 279 -17.88 -1.85 26.95
CA PRO A 279 -18.35 -1.77 28.32
C PRO A 279 -17.18 -1.48 29.26
N GLU A 280 -17.34 -0.46 30.09
CA GLU A 280 -16.36 0.10 31.04
C GLU A 280 -15.78 -0.94 32.03
N LYS A 281 -16.43 -2.11 32.18
CA LYS A 281 -16.13 -3.09 33.23
C LYS A 281 -15.00 -4.09 32.92
N SER A 282 -14.37 -4.06 31.74
CA SER A 282 -13.32 -5.06 31.40
C SER A 282 -11.88 -4.68 31.80
N TRP A 283 -11.67 -3.53 32.46
CA TRP A 283 -10.34 -3.06 32.88
C TRP A 283 -10.00 -3.31 34.35
N ALA A 284 -10.85 -3.99 35.12
CA ALA A 284 -10.65 -4.14 36.57
C ALA A 284 -9.60 -5.21 36.96
N GLY A 285 -8.96 -5.90 36.01
CA GLY A 285 -8.10 -7.06 36.29
C GLY A 285 -6.60 -6.91 36.01
N SER A 286 -6.15 -5.86 35.31
CA SER A 286 -4.73 -5.66 35.03
C SER A 286 -4.23 -4.45 35.81
N GLN A 287 -3.70 -4.68 37.02
CA GLN A 287 -2.85 -3.70 37.67
C GLN A 287 -1.53 -3.57 36.88
N LEU A 288 -1.58 -2.82 35.78
CA LEU A 288 -0.43 -2.06 35.34
C LEU A 288 -0.30 -0.91 36.34
N GLN A 289 0.66 -1.03 37.25
CA GLN A 289 1.04 0.05 38.15
C GLN A 289 1.37 1.28 37.30
N PHE A 290 0.51 2.29 37.36
CA PHE A 290 0.89 3.65 37.04
C PHE A 290 2.06 3.99 37.96
N ILE A 291 3.25 4.18 37.40
CA ILE A 291 4.29 4.94 38.09
C ILE A 291 3.76 6.37 38.09
N PRO A 292 3.34 6.94 39.24
CA PRO A 292 2.96 8.34 39.29
C PRO A 292 4.22 9.13 38.93
N GLN A 293 4.21 9.85 37.82
CA GLN A 293 5.28 10.79 37.53
C GLN A 293 5.35 11.75 38.70
N SER A 294 6.51 11.79 39.37
CA SER A 294 6.69 12.65 40.54
C SER A 294 6.48 14.12 40.13
N PRO A 295 5.97 14.99 41.02
CA PRO A 295 5.76 16.42 40.74
C PRO A 295 6.99 17.16 40.19
N GLN A 296 8.19 16.59 40.39
CA GLN A 296 9.44 17.13 39.86
C GLN A 296 9.54 17.09 38.31
N HIS A 297 8.89 16.14 37.61
CA HIS A 297 8.94 16.07 36.14
C HIS A 297 8.05 17.12 35.46
N VAL A 298 6.92 17.47 36.07
CA VAL A 298 6.03 18.54 35.58
C VAL A 298 6.65 19.92 35.89
N ALA A 299 7.34 20.07 37.01
CA ALA A 299 8.08 21.29 37.37
C ALA A 299 9.33 21.54 36.51
N ALA A 300 9.83 20.52 35.81
CA ALA A 300 10.97 20.64 34.89
C ALA A 300 10.58 21.10 33.47
N LEU A 301 9.28 21.23 33.18
CA LEU A 301 8.82 21.81 31.92
C LEU A 301 9.03 23.33 31.96
N PRO A 302 9.62 23.94 30.92
CA PRO A 302 9.76 25.38 30.87
C PRO A 302 8.39 26.07 30.88
N ALA A 303 8.28 27.23 31.53
CA ALA A 303 7.05 28.02 31.55
C ALA A 303 6.67 28.46 30.13
N LEU A 304 5.38 28.41 29.79
CA LEU A 304 4.88 28.94 28.52
C LEU A 304 5.08 30.46 28.48
N PRO A 305 5.61 31.03 27.38
CA PRO A 305 5.77 32.48 27.26
C PRO A 305 4.40 33.18 27.24
N SER A 306 4.35 34.40 27.79
CA SER A 306 3.15 35.23 27.78
C SER A 306 2.83 35.73 26.38
N ARG A 307 1.53 35.78 26.05
CA ARG A 307 1.02 36.17 24.73
C ARG A 307 1.25 37.67 24.47
N PRO A 308 1.76 38.09 23.30
CA PRO A 308 1.84 39.52 22.94
C PRO A 308 0.45 40.11 22.67
N GLU A 309 0.22 41.37 23.06
CA GLU A 309 -1.07 42.08 22.93
C GLU A 309 -1.48 42.41 21.47
N HIS A 310 -0.58 42.28 20.50
CA HIS A 310 -0.86 42.59 19.10
C HIS A 310 -0.53 41.39 18.19
N SER A 311 -1.52 40.96 17.41
CA SER A 311 -1.49 39.87 16.41
C SER A 311 -1.75 40.44 14.99
N PRO A 312 -1.34 39.80 13.87
CA PRO A 312 -1.42 38.34 13.67
C PRO A 312 -0.17 37.61 13.11
N ALA A 313 0.23 36.55 13.80
CA ALA A 313 1.00 35.36 13.37
C ALA A 313 0.93 34.32 14.52
N PRO A 314 1.16 33.00 14.32
CA PRO A 314 1.07 32.04 15.42
C PRO A 314 2.01 32.43 16.58
N TRP A 315 1.49 32.44 17.82
CA TRP A 315 2.24 33.03 18.95
C TRP A 315 3.53 32.27 19.27
N LEU A 316 3.60 30.97 18.94
CA LEU A 316 4.79 30.15 19.11
C LEU A 316 5.55 30.08 17.79
N SER A 317 6.83 30.43 17.82
CA SER A 317 7.76 30.19 16.71
C SER A 317 7.95 28.69 16.45
N PRO A 318 8.37 28.28 15.23
CA PRO A 318 8.65 26.88 14.92
C PRO A 318 9.66 26.21 15.87
N SER A 319 10.66 26.96 16.36
CA SER A 319 11.61 26.49 17.37
C SER A 319 10.98 26.28 18.74
N GLU A 320 10.03 27.14 19.13
CA GLU A 320 9.28 26.96 20.38
C GLU A 320 8.34 25.76 20.29
N MET A 321 7.66 25.58 19.15
CA MET A 321 6.85 24.37 18.92
C MET A 321 7.69 23.09 19.01
N GLU A 322 8.90 23.05 18.46
CA GLU A 322 9.80 21.90 18.67
C GLU A 322 10.17 21.74 20.15
N THR A 323 10.47 22.83 20.85
CA THR A 323 10.91 22.76 22.26
C THR A 323 9.80 22.23 23.19
N TYR A 324 8.53 22.58 22.94
CA TYR A 324 7.40 22.16 23.77
C TYR A 324 6.75 20.83 23.33
N LEU A 325 6.73 20.51 22.04
CA LEU A 325 6.04 19.33 21.52
C LEU A 325 6.93 18.07 21.45
N TYR A 326 8.25 18.24 21.34
CA TYR A 326 9.19 17.12 21.22
C TYR A 326 9.33 16.27 22.51
N PRO A 327 9.25 16.83 23.73
CA PRO A 327 9.20 16.02 24.94
C PRO A 327 7.94 15.15 25.03
N LEU A 328 6.79 15.66 24.56
CA LEU A 328 5.50 14.92 24.52
C LEU A 328 5.52 13.74 23.55
N ARG A 329 6.27 13.87 22.44
CA ARG A 329 6.50 12.79 21.46
C ARG A 329 7.20 11.57 22.07
N ASN A 330 8.10 11.77 23.04
CA ASN A 330 8.84 10.69 23.68
C ASN A 330 8.04 10.01 24.82
N LEU A 331 7.00 10.68 25.34
CA LEU A 331 6.14 10.17 26.42
C LEU A 331 4.97 9.31 25.91
N THR A 332 4.64 9.33 24.61
CA THR A 332 3.55 8.53 24.02
C THR A 332 3.92 7.90 22.65
N PRO A 333 4.70 6.81 22.64
CA PRO A 333 5.28 6.27 21.40
C PRO A 333 4.26 5.66 20.40
N TRP A 334 3.05 5.32 20.86
CA TRP A 334 2.13 4.42 20.12
C TRP A 334 0.98 5.14 19.40
N THR A 335 0.84 6.45 19.55
CA THR A 335 -0.21 7.26 18.89
C THR A 335 0.31 8.26 17.85
N PHE A 336 1.63 8.44 17.75
CA PHE A 336 2.22 9.45 16.86
C PHE A 336 2.37 8.92 15.41
N ARG A 337 1.68 9.54 14.43
CA ARG A 337 1.82 9.23 12.99
C ARG A 337 2.44 10.43 12.22
N PRO A 338 3.78 10.47 12.03
CA PRO A 338 4.51 11.66 11.61
C PRO A 338 4.12 12.22 10.23
N TRP A 339 3.87 11.36 9.24
CA TRP A 339 3.71 11.80 7.84
C TRP A 339 2.39 12.55 7.56
N ARG A 340 1.32 12.21 8.28
CA ARG A 340 0.02 12.90 8.16
C ARG A 340 0.10 14.34 8.69
N TYR A 341 1.02 14.59 9.60
CA TYR A 341 1.18 15.88 10.27
C TYR A 341 2.15 16.79 9.51
N ALA A 342 3.27 16.25 9.02
CA ALA A 342 4.25 17.00 8.24
C ALA A 342 3.66 17.59 6.95
N ASN A 343 2.85 16.83 6.22
CA ASN A 343 2.19 17.35 5.01
C ASN A 343 1.14 18.41 5.33
N LYS A 344 0.39 18.24 6.42
CA LYS A 344 -0.66 19.19 6.81
C LYS A 344 -0.06 20.49 7.34
N MET A 345 0.98 20.41 8.18
CA MET A 345 1.80 21.55 8.62
C MET A 345 2.44 22.30 7.45
N ARG A 346 2.94 21.59 6.41
CA ARG A 346 3.50 22.23 5.22
C ARG A 346 2.46 23.01 4.42
N THR A 347 1.26 22.45 4.22
CA THR A 347 0.15 23.13 3.54
C THR A 347 -0.34 24.35 4.32
N ILE A 348 -0.29 24.26 5.66
CA ILE A 348 -0.69 25.29 6.62
C ILE A 348 0.36 26.43 6.69
N MET A 349 1.65 26.14 6.65
CA MET A 349 2.72 27.15 6.67
C MET A 349 2.93 27.87 5.32
N LEU A 350 2.51 27.26 4.22
CA LEU A 350 2.70 27.80 2.86
C LEU A 350 1.49 28.62 2.35
N SER A 351 0.41 28.75 3.13
CA SER A 351 -0.74 29.59 2.75
C SER A 351 -0.48 31.06 3.07
N SER A 352 -0.61 31.94 2.07
CA SER A 352 -0.22 33.36 2.13
C SER A 352 -1.19 34.29 2.86
N ASN A 353 -2.16 33.80 3.63
CA ASN A 353 -3.09 34.65 4.39
C ASN A 353 -3.73 33.90 5.60
N PRO A 354 -3.26 34.11 6.85
CA PRO A 354 -3.77 33.38 8.02
C PRO A 354 -4.99 34.12 8.61
N SER A 355 -6.20 33.66 8.29
CA SER A 355 -7.44 34.13 8.95
C SER A 355 -7.68 33.42 10.28
N GLN A 356 -8.52 34.01 11.15
CA GLN A 356 -8.82 33.58 12.53
C GLN A 356 -9.25 32.10 12.71
N GLU A 357 -9.63 31.38 11.66
CA GLU A 357 -9.84 29.92 11.67
C GLU A 357 -8.60 29.12 12.12
N PHE A 358 -7.41 29.69 12.03
CA PHE A 358 -6.15 29.04 12.40
C PHE A 358 -5.99 28.78 13.90
N LEU A 359 -6.51 29.66 14.76
CA LEU A 359 -6.43 29.53 16.21
C LEU A 359 -7.34 28.42 16.75
N GLY A 360 -8.54 28.28 16.18
CA GLY A 360 -9.47 27.21 16.54
C GLY A 360 -8.94 25.81 16.18
N ASN A 361 -8.27 25.69 15.04
CA ASN A 361 -7.76 24.41 14.57
C ASN A 361 -6.59 23.85 15.39
N GLY A 362 -5.73 24.70 15.98
CA GLY A 362 -4.64 24.27 16.86
C GLY A 362 -5.11 23.68 18.19
N LEU A 363 -6.13 24.28 18.80
CA LEU A 363 -6.79 23.79 20.02
C LEU A 363 -7.63 22.53 19.75
N VAL A 364 -8.31 22.45 18.60
CA VAL A 364 -9.01 21.22 18.14
C VAL A 364 -8.01 20.08 17.86
N LEU A 365 -6.80 20.40 17.38
CA LEU A 365 -5.70 19.44 17.20
C LEU A 365 -5.18 18.90 18.54
N ALA A 366 -5.14 19.75 19.57
CA ALA A 366 -4.81 19.32 20.94
C ALA A 366 -5.93 18.47 21.56
N ALA A 367 -7.19 18.84 21.35
CA ALA A 367 -8.36 18.12 21.87
C ALA A 367 -8.55 16.73 21.22
N THR A 368 -8.08 16.53 19.99
CA THR A 368 -8.07 15.22 19.32
C THR A 368 -6.92 14.31 19.77
N TYR A 369 -6.00 14.81 20.60
CA TYR A 369 -4.80 14.09 21.05
C TYR A 369 -4.96 13.28 22.35
N GLY A 370 -6.18 12.96 22.79
CA GLY A 370 -6.38 11.80 23.68
C GLY A 370 -7.35 11.95 24.84
N PHE A 371 -8.65 12.06 24.55
CA PHE A 371 -9.66 11.64 25.54
C PHE A 371 -10.05 10.20 25.26
N THR A 372 -9.63 9.27 26.11
CA THR A 372 -10.03 7.85 26.02
C THR A 372 -11.45 7.61 26.56
N ALA A 373 -12.07 8.57 27.25
CA ALA A 373 -13.44 8.48 27.76
C ALA A 373 -14.30 9.71 27.40
N ARG A 374 -15.56 9.47 27.00
CA ARG A 374 -16.54 10.48 26.55
C ARG A 374 -16.86 11.56 27.59
N ALA A 375 -16.81 11.24 28.88
CA ALA A 375 -17.12 12.19 29.97
C ALA A 375 -16.07 13.31 30.09
N GLY A 376 -14.79 13.00 29.87
CA GLY A 376 -13.71 13.99 29.90
C GLY A 376 -13.76 14.95 28.70
N ALA A 377 -14.07 14.43 27.51
CA ALA A 377 -14.29 15.25 26.33
C ALA A 377 -15.51 16.17 26.49
N ALA A 378 -16.60 15.69 27.09
CA ALA A 378 -17.81 16.49 27.31
C ALA A 378 -17.61 17.59 28.37
N SER A 379 -16.87 17.31 29.45
CA SER A 379 -16.52 18.31 30.47
C SER A 379 -15.60 19.40 29.91
N PHE A 380 -14.61 19.01 29.09
CA PHE A 380 -13.72 19.95 28.41
C PHE A 380 -14.48 20.85 27.43
N VAL A 381 -15.28 20.28 26.53
CA VAL A 381 -16.11 21.05 25.58
C VAL A 381 -17.06 22.00 26.32
N SER A 382 -17.66 21.57 27.43
CA SER A 382 -18.52 22.42 28.26
C SER A 382 -17.77 23.61 28.88
N GLN A 383 -16.57 23.40 29.43
CA GLN A 383 -15.74 24.47 29.98
C GLN A 383 -15.20 25.41 28.89
N THR A 384 -14.79 24.89 27.74
CA THR A 384 -14.33 25.72 26.61
C THR A 384 -15.47 26.60 26.07
N LYS A 385 -16.69 26.06 26.02
CA LYS A 385 -17.88 26.81 25.59
C LYS A 385 -18.24 27.92 26.59
N LYS A 386 -18.13 27.62 27.89
CA LYS A 386 -18.35 28.61 28.97
C LYS A 386 -17.34 29.76 28.91
N ILE A 387 -16.06 29.45 28.68
CA ILE A 387 -15.01 30.48 28.50
C ILE A 387 -15.27 31.32 27.24
N ALA A 388 -15.71 30.70 26.14
CA ALA A 388 -16.05 31.41 24.90
C ALA A 388 -17.27 32.34 25.06
N GLU A 389 -18.26 31.96 25.87
CA GLU A 389 -19.42 32.79 26.22
C GLU A 389 -19.02 33.96 27.15
N GLU A 390 -18.14 33.74 28.12
CA GLU A 390 -17.59 34.77 29.01
C GLU A 390 -16.71 35.79 28.25
N GLU A 391 -16.03 35.37 27.18
CA GLU A 391 -15.23 36.25 26.30
C GLU A 391 -15.99 36.82 25.09
N ASN A 392 -17.33 36.67 25.06
CA ASN A 392 -18.25 37.21 24.04
C ASN A 392 -17.90 36.84 22.58
N VAL A 393 -17.31 35.65 22.37
CA VAL A 393 -16.94 35.13 21.05
C VAL A 393 -18.16 34.45 20.42
N SER A 394 -19.05 35.24 19.81
CA SER A 394 -20.42 34.84 19.45
C SER A 394 -20.59 33.82 18.31
N LYS A 395 -19.53 33.16 17.83
CA LYS A 395 -19.62 32.11 16.80
C LYS A 395 -18.56 31.03 16.99
N TRP A 396 -18.93 29.97 17.72
CA TRP A 396 -18.25 28.68 17.81
C TRP A 396 -19.16 27.57 17.31
#